data_AF-A0A1H2BEZ9-F1
#
_entry.id   AF-A0A1H2BEZ9-F1
#
_cell.length_a   1.000
_cell.length_b   1.000
_cell.length_c   1.000
_cell.angle_alpha   90.00
_cell.angle_beta   90.00
_cell.angle_gamma   90.00
#
_symmetry.space_group_name_H-M   'P 1'
#
loop_
_entity.id
_entity.type
_entity.pdbx_description
1 polymer ?
#
loop_
_entity_poly.entity_id
_entity_poly.type
_entity_poly.pdbx_seq_one_letter_code
_entity_poly.pdbx_strand_id
1 'polypeptide(L)' 'MKYENFTGTGLRMMHDAVHKAIAADSVAMKRGEPLPCRTSDTKDWRDHAEGLEDEMARRNVPFIPVRFLDMSGR' A
#
# COMPACT_ATOMS: atom_id res chain seq x y z
N MET A 1 10.92 -7.51 -2.00
CA MET A 1 11.26 -7.77 -0.58
C MET A 1 10.96 -9.23 -0.27
N LYS A 2 11.62 -9.86 0.73
CA LYS A 2 11.32 -11.23 1.18
C LYS A 2 10.26 -11.21 2.28
N TYR A 3 8.99 -11.19 1.92
CA TYR A 3 7.86 -11.07 2.85
C TYR A 3 7.70 -12.29 3.76
N GLU A 4 8.21 -13.44 3.33
CA GLU A 4 8.22 -14.68 4.07
C GLU A 4 8.98 -14.59 5.41
N ASN A 5 9.92 -13.65 5.53
CA ASN A 5 10.73 -13.44 6.72
C ASN A 5 10.00 -12.67 7.84
N PHE A 6 8.83 -12.10 7.57
CA PHE A 6 8.08 -11.30 8.54
C PHE A 6 7.07 -12.14 9.31
N THR A 7 6.71 -11.73 10.53
CA THR A 7 5.60 -12.33 11.28
C THR A 7 4.26 -11.86 10.71
N GLY A 8 3.17 -12.58 10.99
CA GLY A 8 1.82 -12.15 10.59
C GLY A 8 1.45 -10.75 11.10
N THR A 9 1.87 -10.41 12.33
CA THR A 9 1.73 -9.06 12.89
C THR A 9 2.54 -8.04 12.11
N GLY A 10 3.79 -8.37 11.75
CA GLY A 10 4.65 -7.50 10.94
C GLY A 10 4.06 -7.22 9.56
N LEU A 11 3.54 -8.25 8.88
CA LEU A 11 2.85 -8.11 7.60
C LEU A 11 1.65 -7.17 7.72
N ARG A 12 0.81 -7.35 8.74
CA ARG A 12 -0.33 -6.45 9.03
C ARG A 12 0.10 -5.00 9.25
N MET A 13 1.18 -4.77 9.99
CA MET A 13 1.68 -3.42 10.25
C MET A 13 2.21 -2.75 8.99
N MET A 14 2.96 -3.48 8.16
CA MET A 14 3.44 -2.95 6.87
C MET A 14 2.27 -2.66 5.93
N HIS A 15 1.32 -3.57 5.84
CA HIS A 15 0.12 -3.38 5.03
C HIS A 15 -0.70 -2.17 5.51
N ASP A 16 -0.90 -1.99 6.82
CA ASP A 16 -1.56 -0.80 7.38
C ASP A 16 -0.79 0.50 7.08
N ALA A 17 0.55 0.45 7.05
CA ALA A 17 1.37 1.60 6.66
C ALA A 17 1.16 1.99 5.19
N VAL A 18 0.99 1.01 4.29
CA VAL A 18 0.64 1.27 2.88
C VAL A 18 -0.71 1.99 2.77
N HIS A 19 -1.73 1.51 3.49
CA HIS A 19 -3.05 2.17 3.53
C HIS A 19 -2.96 3.62 4.02
N LYS A 20 -2.18 3.87 5.07
CA LYS A 20 -1.96 5.23 5.60
C LYS A 20 -1.24 6.15 4.62
N ALA A 21 -0.24 5.63 3.90
CA ALA A 21 0.47 6.39 2.88
C ALA A 21 -0.47 6.83 1.74
N ILE A 22 -1.31 5.91 1.26
CA ILE A 22 -2.30 6.20 0.21
C ILE A 22 -3.35 7.20 0.69
N ALA A 23 -3.81 7.05 1.94
CA ALA A 23 -4.76 7.98 2.55
C ALA A 23 -4.16 9.39 2.66
N ALA A 24 -2.89 9.50 3.06
CA ALA A 24 -2.18 10.78 3.16
C ALA A 24 -2.08 11.47 1.80
N ASP A 25 -1.67 10.73 0.76
CA ASP A 25 -1.62 11.26 -0.61
C ASP A 25 -3.00 11.64 -1.13
N SER A 26 -4.03 10.83 -0.85
CA SER A 26 -5.41 11.14 -1.24
C SER A 26 -5.92 12.45 -0.61
N VAL A 27 -5.53 12.73 0.65
CA VAL A 27 -5.86 13.99 1.33
C VAL A 27 -5.09 15.15 0.71
N ALA A 28 -3.79 15.00 0.46
CA ALA A 28 -2.96 16.03 -0.18
C ALA A 28 -3.48 16.37 -1.59
N MET A 29 -3.82 15.35 -2.39
CA MET A 29 -4.40 15.50 -3.73
C MET A 29 -5.70 16.32 -3.72
N LYS A 30 -6.59 16.07 -2.75
CA LYS A 30 -7.85 16.81 -2.59
C LYS A 30 -7.63 18.28 -2.21
N ARG A 31 -6.50 18.59 -1.57
CA ARG A 31 -6.11 19.95 -1.17
C ARG A 31 -5.29 20.68 -2.23
N GLY A 32 -4.89 19.99 -3.32
CA GLY A 32 -3.94 20.53 -4.29
C GLY A 32 -2.52 20.69 -3.72
N GLU A 33 -2.21 19.98 -2.63
CA GLU A 33 -0.90 19.99 -1.98
C GLU A 33 0.03 18.94 -2.61
N PRO A 34 1.36 19.09 -2.45
CA PRO A 34 2.31 18.06 -2.85
C PRO A 34 2.01 16.72 -2.16
N LEU A 35 2.04 15.63 -2.94
CA LEU A 35 1.85 14.28 -2.42
C LEU A 35 3.07 13.89 -1.55
N PRO A 36 2.89 13.64 -0.24
CA PRO A 36 4.01 13.34 0.66
C PRO A 36 4.68 11.99 0.35
N CYS A 37 3.92 10.99 -0.08
CA CYS A 37 4.41 9.63 -0.29
C CYS A 37 4.48 9.23 -1.77
N ARG A 38 3.73 9.94 -2.64
CA ARG A 38 3.68 9.71 -4.11
C ARG A 38 3.35 8.26 -4.47
N THR A 39 2.43 7.66 -3.73
CA THR A 39 1.98 6.27 -3.82
C THR A 39 1.39 5.90 -5.18
N SER A 40 0.81 6.85 -5.90
CA SER A 40 0.28 6.66 -7.26
C SER A 40 1.35 6.63 -8.35
N ASP A 41 2.51 7.22 -8.09
CA ASP A 41 3.49 7.57 -9.12
C ASP A 41 4.57 6.52 -9.30
N THR A 42 4.75 5.62 -8.32
CA THR A 42 5.80 4.58 -8.37
C THR A 42 5.21 3.18 -8.40
N LYS A 43 5.68 2.38 -9.36
CA LYS A 43 5.38 0.95 -9.47
C LYS A 43 5.75 0.20 -8.19
N ASP A 44 6.81 0.65 -7.52
CA ASP A 44 7.34 0.07 -6.27
C ASP A 44 6.28 -0.04 -5.16
N TRP A 45 5.38 0.94 -5.03
CA TRP A 45 4.30 0.86 -4.04
C TRP A 45 3.27 -0.23 -4.37
N ARG A 46 2.95 -0.42 -5.66
CA ARG A 46 2.02 -1.47 -6.11
C ARG A 46 2.64 -2.85 -5.89
N ASP A 47 3.89 -3.04 -6.32
CA ASP A 47 4.64 -4.28 -6.12
C ASP A 47 4.83 -4.59 -4.63
N HIS A 48 4.97 -3.55 -3.81
CA HIS A 48 5.06 -3.70 -2.36
C HIS A 48 3.74 -4.19 -1.76
N ALA A 49 2.63 -3.57 -2.13
CA ALA A 49 1.30 -3.96 -1.68
C ALA A 49 0.93 -5.38 -2.12
N GLU A 50 1.11 -5.71 -3.40
CA GLU A 50 0.83 -7.05 -3.95
C GLU A 50 1.63 -8.13 -3.21
N GLY A 51 2.94 -7.91 -2.99
CA GLY A 51 3.76 -8.89 -2.29
C GLY A 51 3.38 -9.07 -0.81
N LEU A 52 2.86 -8.05 -0.13
CA LEU A 52 2.31 -8.17 1.21
C LEU A 52 1.00 -8.98 1.19
N GLU A 53 0.10 -8.65 0.27
CA GLU A 53 -1.21 -9.29 0.14
C GLU A 53 -1.09 -10.76 -0.23
N ASP A 54 -0.20 -11.12 -1.15
CA ASP A 54 0.09 -12.51 -1.53
C ASP A 54 0.55 -13.33 -0.33
N GLU A 55 1.48 -12.79 0.47
CA GLU A 55 2.01 -13.48 1.63
C GLU A 55 0.98 -13.58 2.77
N MET A 56 0.17 -12.53 2.96
CA MET A 56 -0.94 -12.54 3.91
C MET A 56 -2.02 -13.53 3.51
N ALA A 57 -2.39 -13.59 2.24
CA ALA A 57 -3.34 -14.57 1.69
C ALA A 57 -2.81 -16.00 1.86
N ARG A 58 -1.54 -16.24 1.52
CA ARG A 58 -0.88 -17.56 1.70
C ARG A 58 -0.93 -18.05 3.15
N ARG A 59 -0.90 -17.14 4.12
CA ARG A 59 -0.93 -17.44 5.55
C ARG A 59 -2.33 -17.39 6.18
N ASN A 60 -3.38 -17.14 5.40
CA ASN A 60 -4.73 -16.88 5.90
C ASN A 60 -4.79 -15.73 6.92
N VAL A 61 -3.94 -14.71 6.77
CA VAL A 61 -4.02 -13.47 7.56
C VAL A 61 -5.06 -12.56 6.91
N PRO A 62 -6.13 -12.16 7.60
CA PRO A 62 -7.14 -11.28 7.00
C PRO A 62 -6.58 -9.89 6.69
N PHE A 63 -6.97 -9.34 5.54
CA PHE A 63 -6.64 -7.96 5.11
C PHE A 63 -7.73 -7.37 4.22
N ILE A 64 -7.68 -6.04 4.04
CA ILE A 64 -8.49 -5.31 3.06
C ILE A 64 -7.57 -4.93 1.90
N PRO A 65 -7.85 -5.34 0.66
CA PRO A 65 -6.98 -5.04 -0.47
C PRO A 65 -6.74 -3.54 -0.64
N VAL A 66 -5.48 -3.19 -0.89
CA VAL A 66 -5.02 -1.85 -1.20
C VAL A 66 -5.61 -1.41 -2.55
N ARG A 67 -6.17 -0.20 -2.59
CA ARG A 67 -6.67 0.41 -3.83
C ARG A 67 -5.89 1.67 -4.13
N PHE A 68 -5.12 1.63 -5.21
CA PHE A 68 -4.44 2.80 -5.74
C PHE A 68 -5.42 3.64 -6.57
N LEU A 69 -5.35 4.97 -6.41
CA LEU A 69 -6.05 5.89 -7.30
C LEU A 69 -5.38 5.80 -8.67
N ASP A 70 -6.13 5.41 -9.69
CA ASP A 70 -5.58 5.35 -11.03
C ASP A 70 -5.46 6.77 -11.59
N MET A 71 -4.22 7.27 -11.65
CA MET A 71 -3.90 8.62 -12.13
C MET A 71 -3.77 8.68 -13.67
N SER A 72 -4.07 7.57 -14.37
CA SER A 72 -3.99 7.40 -15.82
C SER A 72 -5.02 8.21 -16.62
N GLY A 73 -5.91 8.96 -15.95
CA GLY A 73 -6.99 9.74 -16.57
C GLY A 73 -6.89 11.26 -16.38
N ARG A 74 -5.70 11.85 -16.48
CA ARG A 74 -5.54 13.31 -16.62
C ARG A 74 -4.83 13.68 -17.92
#